data_AF-A0A835UX50-F1
#
_entry.id   AF-A0A835UX50-F1
#
_cell.length_a   1.000
_cell.length_b   1.000
_cell.length_c   1.000
_cell.angle_alpha   90.00
_cell.angle_beta   90.00
_cell.angle_gamma   90.00
#
_symmetry.space_group_name_H-M   'P 1'
#
loop_
_entity.id
_entity.type
_entity.pdbx_description
1 polymer ?
#
loop_
_entity_poly.entity_id
_entity_poly.type
_entity_poly.pdbx_seq_one_letter_code
_entity_poly.pdbx_strand_id
1 'polypeptide(L)'
;METKANTDVELPTVLVTNDDGIDAPGLQYLVQILVAAGRYRVLVCAPNVDNSAVSHCITWRRAICAKQVQVEGASAFAVSGTPADCASLGISGELFSGLIPDLVVSGVNIGSNCGYHVVYSGTVAGAREAFLYGIPSIALSYNWVGGQSTIQYLKLAAEACLPLINSVLTEVKNKTYPTGSFLNVDVPTDVPNHKGFKITKQGKHMTKIGWTRTHSSMPATESYQTANINGTTLVDTEMDISIPFQDQLLFKRVLHRTSYNEKEDDDTDYQALKSGYITITPLGALSLTELLEWREDGLKPAHGEEVSLVKLGRKRAKDGLREIRGGGRRFKGNWRGRIEEKETKGLL
;
A
#
# COMPACT_ATOMS: atom_id res chain seq x y z
N MET A 1 27.05 -40.96 -5.99
CA MET A 1 26.39 -39.91 -6.78
C MET A 1 25.13 -39.52 -6.03
N GLU A 2 25.22 -38.51 -5.16
CA GLU A 2 24.04 -37.95 -4.50
C GLU A 2 23.39 -36.96 -5.45
N THR A 3 22.20 -37.32 -5.93
CA THR A 3 21.30 -36.43 -6.64
C THR A 3 20.84 -35.34 -5.67
N LYS A 4 21.37 -34.13 -5.82
CA LYS A 4 20.76 -32.93 -5.23
C LYS A 4 19.34 -32.85 -5.76
N ALA A 5 18.36 -33.07 -4.89
CA ALA A 5 16.99 -32.69 -5.15
C ALA A 5 16.98 -31.17 -5.34
N ASN A 6 16.92 -30.72 -6.59
CA ASN A 6 16.55 -29.35 -6.90
C ASN A 6 15.06 -29.24 -6.61
N THR A 7 14.72 -28.97 -5.34
CA THR A 7 13.39 -28.47 -5.00
C THR A 7 13.34 -27.05 -5.56
N ASP A 8 12.91 -26.89 -6.81
CA ASP A 8 12.43 -25.61 -7.32
C ASP A 8 11.21 -25.25 -6.46
N VAL A 9 11.47 -24.60 -5.32
CA VAL A 9 10.40 -24.02 -4.52
C VAL A 9 9.84 -22.90 -5.37
N GLU A 10 8.67 -23.13 -5.95
CA GLU A 10 8.00 -22.13 -6.77
C GLU A 10 7.82 -20.86 -5.93
N LEU A 11 8.39 -19.76 -6.42
CA LEU A 11 8.32 -18.47 -5.75
C LEU A 11 6.87 -17.99 -5.74
N PRO A 12 6.34 -17.49 -4.61
CA PRO A 12 5.03 -16.89 -4.59
C PRO A 12 4.94 -15.74 -5.59
N THR A 13 3.82 -15.66 -6.29
CA THR A 13 3.54 -14.64 -7.31
C THR A 13 2.80 -13.47 -6.68
N VAL A 14 3.37 -12.28 -6.79
CA VAL A 14 2.76 -11.02 -6.32
C VAL A 14 2.42 -10.16 -7.52
N LEU A 15 1.13 -9.83 -7.67
CA LEU A 15 0.67 -8.85 -8.65
C LEU A 15 0.62 -7.46 -8.00
N VAL A 16 1.21 -6.48 -8.67
CA VAL A 16 1.22 -5.07 -8.24
C VAL A 16 0.36 -4.24 -9.19
N THR A 17 -0.47 -3.36 -8.62
CA THR A 17 -1.28 -2.36 -9.33
C THR A 17 -1.32 -1.05 -8.54
N ASN A 18 -1.97 0.00 -9.05
CA ASN A 18 -2.25 1.26 -8.34
C ASN A 18 -3.33 2.06 -9.08
N ASP A 19 -3.60 3.28 -8.60
CA ASP A 19 -4.41 4.29 -9.27
C ASP A 19 -3.63 5.50 -9.82
N ASP A 20 -2.42 5.77 -9.34
CA ASP A 20 -1.57 6.86 -9.86
C ASP A 20 -0.99 6.60 -11.27
N GLY A 21 -1.06 5.34 -11.74
CA GLY A 21 -0.52 4.89 -13.02
C GLY A 21 0.84 4.21 -12.94
N ILE A 22 1.23 3.52 -14.01
CA ILE A 22 2.39 2.63 -14.04
C ILE A 22 3.73 3.33 -13.82
N ASP A 23 3.86 4.59 -14.22
CA ASP A 23 5.09 5.38 -14.06
C ASP A 23 5.16 6.07 -12.68
N ALA A 24 4.15 5.91 -11.83
CA ALA A 24 4.09 6.59 -10.55
C ALA A 24 5.20 6.10 -9.60
N PRO A 25 5.83 7.02 -8.84
CA PRO A 25 6.96 6.69 -7.97
C PRO A 25 6.59 5.65 -6.90
N GLY A 26 5.36 5.71 -6.36
CA GLY A 26 4.89 4.77 -5.35
C GLY A 26 4.86 3.31 -5.85
N LEU A 27 4.35 3.08 -7.06
CA LEU A 27 4.34 1.76 -7.69
C LEU A 27 5.76 1.30 -8.02
N GLN A 28 6.57 2.18 -8.63
CA GLN A 28 7.95 1.85 -9.02
C GLN A 28 8.79 1.44 -7.80
N TYR A 29 8.67 2.13 -6.67
CA TYR A 29 9.38 1.75 -5.45
C TYR A 29 8.87 0.44 -4.86
N LEU A 30 7.56 0.19 -4.84
CA LEU A 30 7.00 -1.07 -4.38
C LEU A 30 7.55 -2.25 -5.20
N VAL A 31 7.55 -2.12 -6.54
CA VAL A 31 8.09 -3.15 -7.43
C VAL A 31 9.58 -3.35 -7.19
N GLN A 32 10.38 -2.28 -7.13
CA GLN A 32 11.82 -2.36 -6.86
C GLN A 32 12.12 -3.10 -5.54
N ILE A 33 11.36 -2.82 -4.49
CA ILE A 33 11.55 -3.43 -3.17
C ILE A 33 11.18 -4.92 -3.19
N LEU A 34 10.08 -5.28 -3.85
CA LEU A 34 9.68 -6.68 -4.02
C LEU A 34 10.70 -7.47 -4.85
N VAL A 35 11.18 -6.91 -5.95
CA VAL A 35 12.21 -7.50 -6.80
C VAL A 35 13.52 -7.67 -6.03
N ALA A 36 13.98 -6.61 -5.35
CA ALA A 36 15.23 -6.62 -4.59
C ALA A 36 15.20 -7.62 -3.40
N ALA A 37 14.02 -7.92 -2.85
CA ALA A 37 13.87 -8.93 -1.82
C ALA A 37 14.22 -10.34 -2.32
N GLY A 38 14.11 -10.61 -3.63
CA GLY A 38 14.50 -11.88 -4.26
C GLY A 38 13.67 -13.08 -3.83
N ARG A 39 12.43 -12.87 -3.38
CA ARG A 39 11.55 -13.89 -2.80
C ARG A 39 10.24 -14.10 -3.54
N TYR A 40 9.97 -13.29 -4.56
CA TYR A 40 8.69 -13.27 -5.25
C TYR A 40 8.90 -13.30 -6.76
N ARG A 41 7.94 -13.88 -7.48
CA ARG A 41 7.71 -13.57 -8.89
C ARG A 41 6.84 -12.31 -8.93
N VAL A 42 7.36 -11.21 -9.47
CA VAL A 42 6.65 -9.92 -9.49
C VAL A 42 6.00 -9.68 -10.85
N LEU A 43 4.68 -9.46 -10.82
CA LEU A 43 3.86 -9.09 -11.97
C LEU A 43 3.34 -7.67 -11.74
N VAL A 44 3.20 -6.87 -12.80
CA VAL A 44 2.68 -5.51 -12.73
C VAL A 44 1.59 -5.33 -13.78
N CYS A 45 0.40 -4.94 -13.34
CA CYS A 45 -0.69 -4.54 -14.22
C CYS A 45 -1.29 -3.26 -13.64
N ALA A 46 -1.07 -2.13 -14.29
CA ALA A 46 -1.46 -0.83 -13.75
C ALA A 46 -1.98 0.11 -14.84
N PRO A 47 -2.78 1.12 -14.47
CA PRO A 47 -3.25 2.12 -15.41
C PRO A 47 -2.10 2.81 -16.16
N ASN A 48 -2.33 3.17 -17.42
CA ASN A 48 -1.36 3.94 -18.21
C ASN A 48 -1.36 5.44 -17.88
N VAL A 49 -2.38 5.92 -17.17
CA VAL A 49 -2.55 7.31 -16.73
C VAL A 49 -3.09 7.32 -15.30
N ASP A 50 -3.00 8.48 -14.65
CA ASP A 50 -3.61 8.72 -13.34
C ASP A 50 -5.14 8.49 -13.41
N ASN A 51 -5.61 7.56 -12.59
CA ASN A 51 -7.00 7.16 -12.37
C ASN A 51 -7.36 7.28 -10.89
N SER A 52 -6.78 8.25 -10.20
CA SER A 52 -7.03 8.43 -8.79
C SER A 52 -8.50 8.90 -8.57
N ALA A 53 -9.06 8.65 -7.38
CA ALA A 53 -10.49 8.84 -7.04
C ALA A 53 -11.55 8.30 -8.02
N VAL A 54 -11.24 7.29 -8.84
CA VAL A 54 -12.22 6.63 -9.71
C VAL A 54 -13.16 5.68 -8.97
N SER A 55 -13.00 5.51 -7.65
CA SER A 55 -13.71 4.52 -6.84
C SER A 55 -13.55 3.11 -7.44
N HIS A 56 -14.50 2.22 -7.18
CA HIS A 56 -14.54 0.88 -7.77
C HIS A 56 -15.27 0.89 -9.12
N CYS A 57 -14.70 1.60 -10.09
CA CYS A 57 -15.20 1.62 -11.45
C CYS A 57 -14.63 0.45 -12.26
N ILE A 58 -15.45 -0.23 -13.06
CA ILE A 58 -15.03 -1.27 -14.01
C ILE A 58 -15.45 -0.90 -15.44
N THR A 59 -14.65 -1.28 -16.42
CA THR A 59 -14.93 -1.04 -17.84
C THR A 59 -15.64 -2.24 -18.46
N TRP A 60 -16.97 -2.17 -18.58
CA TRP A 60 -17.76 -3.28 -19.14
C TRP A 60 -18.04 -3.19 -20.65
N ARG A 61 -18.36 -1.98 -21.15
CA ARG A 61 -18.93 -1.81 -22.51
C ARG A 61 -17.90 -1.68 -23.63
N ARG A 62 -16.69 -1.25 -23.31
CA ARG A 62 -15.62 -1.00 -24.29
C ARG A 62 -14.45 -1.93 -24.02
N ALA A 63 -13.73 -2.29 -25.07
CA ALA A 63 -12.45 -2.97 -24.91
C ALA A 63 -11.43 -2.04 -24.23
N ILE A 64 -10.55 -2.62 -23.42
CA ILE A 64 -9.37 -1.97 -22.85
C ILE A 64 -8.12 -2.46 -23.56
N CYS A 65 -7.11 -1.59 -23.68
CA CYS A 65 -5.82 -1.91 -24.27
C CYS A 65 -4.81 -2.21 -23.17
N ALA A 66 -4.01 -3.26 -23.34
CA ALA A 66 -2.85 -3.56 -22.50
C ALA A 66 -1.59 -3.51 -23.35
N LYS A 67 -0.60 -2.74 -22.90
CA LYS A 67 0.70 -2.57 -23.56
C LYS A 67 1.80 -3.06 -22.63
N GLN A 68 2.62 -3.99 -23.09
CA GLN A 68 3.79 -4.43 -22.35
C GLN A 68 4.78 -3.27 -22.19
N VAL A 69 5.31 -3.09 -20.97
CA VAL A 69 6.32 -2.07 -20.65
C VAL A 69 7.50 -2.70 -19.92
N GLN A 70 8.61 -1.98 -19.87
CA GLN A 70 9.82 -2.44 -19.19
C GLN A 70 9.80 -1.96 -17.74
N VAL A 71 9.83 -2.92 -16.80
CA VAL A 71 10.06 -2.67 -15.37
C VAL A 71 11.10 -3.67 -14.92
N GLU A 72 12.19 -3.18 -14.32
CA GLU A 72 13.34 -4.02 -13.99
C GLU A 72 12.94 -5.15 -13.03
N GLY A 73 13.19 -6.40 -13.44
CA GLY A 73 12.91 -7.60 -12.64
C GLY A 73 11.43 -7.98 -12.52
N ALA A 74 10.51 -7.36 -13.27
CA ALA A 74 9.08 -7.68 -13.25
C ALA A 74 8.48 -7.77 -14.66
N SER A 75 7.47 -8.62 -14.83
CA SER A 75 6.64 -8.63 -16.05
C SER A 75 5.54 -7.58 -15.92
N ALA A 76 5.50 -6.60 -16.82
CA ALA A 76 4.67 -5.40 -16.63
C ALA A 76 3.84 -5.02 -17.85
N PHE A 77 2.58 -4.61 -17.58
CA PHE A 77 1.65 -4.08 -18.57
C PHE A 77 1.00 -2.79 -18.08
N ALA A 78 1.01 -1.78 -18.95
CA ALA A 78 0.24 -0.55 -18.81
C ALA A 78 -1.13 -0.74 -19.48
N VAL A 79 -2.22 -0.45 -18.77
CA VAL A 79 -3.59 -0.74 -19.23
C VAL A 79 -4.42 0.54 -19.31
N SER A 80 -5.25 0.69 -20.34
CA SER A 80 -6.14 1.85 -20.53
C SER A 80 -7.43 1.81 -19.69
N GLY A 81 -7.44 0.99 -18.64
CA GLY A 81 -8.57 0.70 -17.76
C GLY A 81 -8.36 1.27 -16.36
N THR A 82 -9.31 1.02 -15.47
CA THR A 82 -9.26 1.43 -14.07
C THR A 82 -8.35 0.50 -13.25
N PRO A 83 -8.03 0.83 -11.98
CA PRO A 83 -7.30 -0.07 -11.09
C PRO A 83 -7.99 -1.43 -10.88
N ALA A 84 -9.32 -1.45 -10.85
CA ALA A 84 -10.09 -2.70 -10.77
C ALA A 84 -9.94 -3.51 -12.07
N ASP A 85 -10.04 -2.87 -13.25
CA ASP A 85 -9.78 -3.54 -14.53
C ASP A 85 -8.36 -4.14 -14.57
N CYS A 86 -7.36 -3.43 -14.05
CA CYS A 86 -5.98 -3.90 -14.02
C CYS A 86 -5.81 -5.12 -13.09
N ALA A 87 -6.42 -5.09 -11.91
CA ALA A 87 -6.38 -6.19 -10.96
C ALA A 87 -7.04 -7.46 -11.56
N SER A 88 -8.28 -7.35 -12.05
CA SER A 88 -9.00 -8.50 -12.62
C SER A 88 -8.32 -9.04 -13.88
N LEU A 89 -7.82 -8.17 -14.77
CA LEU A 89 -7.07 -8.59 -15.95
C LEU A 89 -5.75 -9.28 -15.58
N GLY A 90 -5.04 -8.77 -14.57
CA GLY A 90 -3.82 -9.42 -14.08
C GLY A 90 -4.08 -10.78 -13.42
N ILE A 91 -5.21 -10.93 -12.72
CA ILE A 91 -5.65 -12.19 -12.11
C ILE A 91 -6.09 -13.21 -13.17
N SER A 92 -6.65 -12.75 -14.30
CA SER A 92 -7.16 -13.66 -15.34
C SER A 92 -6.11 -14.61 -15.94
N GLY A 93 -4.82 -14.27 -15.82
CA GLY A 93 -3.73 -15.01 -16.43
C GLY A 93 -3.50 -14.71 -17.92
N GLU A 94 -4.40 -14.00 -18.59
CA GLU A 94 -4.31 -13.69 -20.03
C GLU A 94 -3.05 -12.87 -20.38
N LEU A 95 -2.64 -11.94 -19.51
CA LEU A 95 -1.41 -11.15 -19.70
C LEU A 95 -0.14 -11.90 -19.29
N PHE A 96 -0.26 -12.92 -18.44
CA PHE A 96 0.86 -13.53 -17.75
C PHE A 96 0.96 -15.04 -18.02
N SER A 97 0.54 -15.48 -19.21
CA SER A 97 0.68 -16.87 -19.66
C SER A 97 0.05 -17.90 -18.71
N GLY A 98 -1.12 -17.56 -18.15
CA GLY A 98 -1.87 -18.41 -17.22
C GLY A 98 -1.41 -18.35 -15.76
N LEU A 99 -0.42 -17.51 -15.42
CA LEU A 99 -0.03 -17.30 -14.03
C LEU A 99 -1.12 -16.55 -13.25
N ILE A 100 -1.51 -17.10 -12.11
CA ILE A 100 -2.44 -16.50 -11.16
C ILE A 100 -1.66 -16.03 -9.93
N PRO A 101 -1.84 -14.80 -9.45
CA PRO A 101 -1.12 -14.31 -8.27
C PRO A 101 -1.60 -14.95 -6.96
N ASP A 102 -0.68 -15.17 -6.03
CA ASP A 102 -0.97 -15.57 -4.65
C ASP A 102 -1.41 -14.38 -3.78
N LEU A 103 -1.01 -13.18 -4.18
CA LEU A 103 -1.29 -11.92 -3.49
C LEU A 103 -1.36 -10.77 -4.50
N VAL A 104 -2.33 -9.88 -4.33
CA VAL A 104 -2.37 -8.58 -5.02
C VAL A 104 -2.02 -7.45 -4.05
N VAL A 105 -1.10 -6.58 -4.43
CA VAL A 105 -0.78 -5.35 -3.68
C VAL A 105 -1.10 -4.15 -4.56
N SER A 106 -2.08 -3.33 -4.15
CA SER A 106 -2.42 -2.08 -4.82
C SER A 106 -1.80 -0.91 -4.07
N GLY A 107 -0.94 -0.12 -4.74
CA GLY A 107 -0.24 1.03 -4.16
C GLY A 107 1.19 1.21 -4.69
N VAL A 108 2.04 2.02 -4.04
CA VAL A 108 1.76 2.82 -2.83
C VAL A 108 1.08 4.13 -3.20
N ASN A 109 -0.15 4.33 -2.73
CA ASN A 109 -0.89 5.58 -2.94
C ASN A 109 -0.27 6.74 -2.16
N ILE A 110 -0.35 7.93 -2.73
CA ILE A 110 0.06 9.18 -2.08
C ILE A 110 -1.18 9.83 -1.48
N GLY A 111 -1.30 9.70 -0.17
CA GLY A 111 -2.48 10.10 0.58
C GLY A 111 -3.10 8.93 1.32
N SER A 112 -3.63 9.20 2.52
CA SER A 112 -4.29 8.18 3.32
C SER A 112 -5.68 7.86 2.79
N ASN A 113 -6.03 6.57 2.82
CA ASN A 113 -7.34 6.04 2.50
C ASN A 113 -8.16 5.68 3.75
N CYS A 114 -7.82 6.20 4.94
CA CYS A 114 -8.57 5.95 6.17
C CYS A 114 -10.03 6.46 6.12
N GLY A 115 -10.90 5.82 6.91
CA GLY A 115 -12.28 6.24 7.11
C GLY A 115 -13.13 6.11 5.84
N TYR A 116 -13.82 7.17 5.43
CA TYR A 116 -14.64 7.16 4.21
C TYR A 116 -13.86 7.48 2.93
N HIS A 117 -12.56 7.78 3.03
CA HIS A 117 -11.71 7.89 1.84
C HIS A 117 -11.67 6.56 1.04
N VAL A 118 -11.81 5.41 1.71
CA VAL A 118 -11.91 4.08 1.06
C VAL A 118 -13.00 3.98 -0.01
N VAL A 119 -14.06 4.80 0.06
CA VAL A 119 -15.19 4.75 -0.87
C VAL A 119 -14.80 5.28 -2.25
N TYR A 120 -13.93 6.29 -2.29
CA TYR A 120 -13.53 6.94 -3.53
C TYR A 120 -12.20 6.41 -4.07
N SER A 121 -11.45 5.68 -3.26
CA SER A 121 -10.10 5.23 -3.57
C SER A 121 -10.03 4.21 -4.71
N GLY A 122 -9.21 4.50 -5.73
CA GLY A 122 -8.87 3.54 -6.78
C GLY A 122 -7.88 2.49 -6.28
N THR A 123 -6.96 2.86 -5.38
CA THR A 123 -6.06 1.92 -4.69
C THR A 123 -6.84 0.83 -3.95
N VAL A 124 -7.85 1.23 -3.18
CA VAL A 124 -8.72 0.29 -2.46
C VAL A 124 -9.53 -0.55 -3.45
N ALA A 125 -9.99 0.02 -4.56
CA ALA A 125 -10.70 -0.72 -5.60
C ALA A 125 -9.85 -1.84 -6.22
N GLY A 126 -8.56 -1.58 -6.50
CA GLY A 126 -7.65 -2.62 -7.02
C GLY A 126 -7.50 -3.81 -6.07
N ALA A 127 -7.34 -3.56 -4.77
CA ALA A 127 -7.29 -4.63 -3.77
C ALA A 127 -8.65 -5.32 -3.58
N ARG A 128 -9.74 -4.55 -3.55
CA ARG A 128 -11.10 -5.08 -3.41
C ARG A 128 -11.49 -5.97 -4.58
N GLU A 129 -11.12 -5.60 -5.80
CA GLU A 129 -11.37 -6.42 -6.97
C GLU A 129 -10.66 -7.78 -6.84
N ALA A 130 -9.39 -7.78 -6.45
CA ALA A 130 -8.66 -9.03 -6.21
C ALA A 130 -9.34 -9.92 -5.16
N PHE A 131 -9.85 -9.31 -4.09
CA PHE A 131 -10.63 -9.99 -3.07
C PHE A 131 -11.93 -10.60 -3.60
N LEU A 132 -12.65 -9.90 -4.49
CA LEU A 132 -13.87 -10.43 -5.14
C LEU A 132 -13.57 -11.67 -6.00
N TYR A 133 -12.36 -11.78 -6.55
CA TYR A 133 -11.87 -12.96 -7.26
C TYR A 133 -11.27 -14.04 -6.33
N GLY A 134 -11.37 -13.87 -5.01
CA GLY A 134 -10.86 -14.83 -4.02
C GLY A 134 -9.35 -14.78 -3.83
N ILE A 135 -8.67 -13.76 -4.33
CA ILE A 135 -7.23 -13.57 -4.17
C ILE A 135 -6.97 -12.69 -2.93
N PRO A 136 -6.11 -13.12 -1.98
CA PRO A 136 -5.63 -12.29 -0.89
C PRO A 136 -5.09 -10.95 -1.41
N SER A 137 -5.42 -9.85 -0.74
CA SER A 137 -5.04 -8.53 -1.26
C SER A 137 -4.81 -7.47 -0.20
N ILE A 138 -3.96 -6.50 -0.56
CA ILE A 138 -3.56 -5.36 0.28
C ILE A 138 -3.70 -4.08 -0.53
N ALA A 139 -4.44 -3.10 -0.02
CA ALA A 139 -4.35 -1.71 -0.45
C ALA A 139 -3.34 -0.98 0.45
N LEU A 140 -2.37 -0.31 -0.15
CA LEU A 140 -1.24 0.29 0.54
C LEU A 140 -1.14 1.79 0.24
N SER A 141 -1.21 2.59 1.30
CA SER A 141 -1.26 4.05 1.22
C SER A 141 -0.23 4.69 2.16
N TYR A 142 0.40 5.78 1.73
CA TYR A 142 1.28 6.59 2.56
C TYR A 142 0.61 7.92 2.90
N ASN A 143 0.55 8.28 4.19
CA ASN A 143 -0.02 9.55 4.64
C ASN A 143 0.90 10.73 4.29
N TRP A 144 0.79 11.20 3.05
CA TRP A 144 1.56 12.33 2.54
C TRP A 144 1.06 13.65 3.11
N VAL A 145 1.97 14.43 3.69
CA VAL A 145 1.70 15.78 4.21
C VAL A 145 2.73 16.74 3.63
N GLY A 146 2.25 17.75 2.89
CA GLY A 146 3.11 18.77 2.28
C GLY A 146 3.99 19.47 3.32
N GLY A 147 5.28 19.61 3.00
CA GLY A 147 6.29 20.18 3.90
C GLY A 147 6.83 19.24 4.98
N GLN A 148 6.28 18.03 5.12
CA GLN A 148 6.76 17.01 6.07
C GLN A 148 7.20 15.72 5.35
N SER A 149 6.46 15.32 4.31
CA SER A 149 6.75 14.14 3.51
C SER A 149 7.86 14.38 2.49
N THR A 150 8.56 13.30 2.15
CA THR A 150 9.58 13.28 1.09
C THR A 150 9.42 12.04 0.22
N ILE A 151 9.97 12.08 -0.99
CA ILE A 151 10.05 10.90 -1.87
C ILE A 151 10.79 9.73 -1.19
N GLN A 152 11.82 10.03 -0.39
CA GLN A 152 12.51 9.01 0.38
C GLN A 152 11.58 8.34 1.41
N TYR A 153 10.67 9.09 2.02
CA TYR A 153 9.69 8.52 2.95
C TYR A 153 8.62 7.69 2.23
N LEU A 154 8.23 8.05 1.00
CA LEU A 154 7.37 7.19 0.18
C LEU A 154 8.02 5.83 -0.08
N LYS A 155 9.32 5.82 -0.43
CA LYS A 155 10.08 4.57 -0.58
C LYS A 155 10.15 3.77 0.73
N LEU A 156 10.44 4.43 1.85
CA LEU A 156 10.44 3.79 3.17
C LEU A 156 9.06 3.24 3.56
N ALA A 157 7.97 3.88 3.15
CA ALA A 157 6.62 3.41 3.43
C ALA A 157 6.33 2.06 2.76
N ALA A 158 6.77 1.89 1.50
CA ALA A 158 6.71 0.60 0.81
C ALA A 158 7.56 -0.46 1.53
N GLU A 159 8.79 -0.10 1.93
CA GLU A 159 9.72 -1.01 2.61
C GLU A 159 9.19 -1.45 3.98
N ALA A 160 8.60 -0.54 4.74
CA ALA A 160 8.03 -0.81 6.06
C ALA A 160 6.91 -1.87 6.02
N CYS A 161 6.29 -2.09 4.86
CA CYS A 161 5.20 -3.05 4.69
C CYS A 161 5.66 -4.45 4.24
N LEU A 162 6.95 -4.64 3.90
CA LEU A 162 7.49 -5.96 3.56
C LEU A 162 7.22 -7.05 4.63
N PRO A 163 7.35 -6.79 5.95
CA PRO A 163 7.04 -7.80 6.95
C PRO A 163 5.58 -8.28 6.89
N LEU A 164 4.64 -7.37 6.59
CA LEU A 164 3.23 -7.70 6.44
C LEU A 164 3.00 -8.55 5.18
N ILE A 165 3.53 -8.13 4.04
CA ILE A 165 3.45 -8.87 2.76
C ILE A 165 3.97 -10.31 2.93
N ASN A 166 5.13 -10.46 3.58
CA ASN A 166 5.71 -11.77 3.89
C ASN A 166 4.81 -12.61 4.81
N SER A 167 4.19 -11.99 5.80
CA SER A 167 3.30 -12.69 6.76
C SER A 167 2.06 -13.20 6.04
N VAL A 168 1.43 -12.35 5.21
CA VAL A 168 0.27 -12.73 4.38
C VAL A 168 0.62 -13.90 3.47
N LEU A 169 1.71 -13.82 2.69
CA LEU A 169 2.13 -14.92 1.81
C LEU A 169 2.43 -16.22 2.57
N THR A 170 2.99 -16.11 3.78
CA THR A 170 3.23 -17.28 4.64
C THR A 170 1.91 -17.93 5.08
N GLU A 171 0.92 -17.13 5.47
CA GLU A 171 -0.40 -17.61 5.86
C GLU A 171 -1.18 -18.20 4.68
N VAL A 172 -1.06 -17.59 3.49
CA VAL A 172 -1.64 -18.12 2.24
C VAL A 172 -1.06 -19.48 1.92
N LYS A 173 0.28 -19.61 1.93
CA LYS A 173 0.97 -20.88 1.73
C LYS A 173 0.56 -21.95 2.75
N ASN A 174 0.36 -21.56 4.00
CA ASN A 174 -0.05 -22.46 5.07
C ASN A 174 -1.58 -22.72 5.11
N LYS A 175 -2.36 -22.09 4.24
CA LYS A 175 -3.84 -22.14 4.22
C LYS A 175 -4.48 -21.66 5.53
N THR A 176 -3.85 -20.69 6.18
CA THR A 176 -4.32 -20.08 7.44
C THR A 176 -4.71 -18.61 7.28
N TYR A 177 -4.61 -18.04 6.08
CA TYR A 177 -5.01 -16.66 5.83
C TYR A 177 -6.53 -16.51 6.05
N PRO A 178 -6.98 -15.54 6.88
CA PRO A 178 -8.39 -15.36 7.16
C PRO A 178 -9.15 -14.96 5.89
N THR A 179 -10.22 -15.68 5.59
CA THR A 179 -11.12 -15.35 4.48
C THR A 179 -12.14 -14.30 4.92
N GLY A 180 -12.71 -13.56 3.95
CA GLY A 180 -13.78 -12.59 4.20
C GLY A 180 -13.33 -11.12 4.34
N SER A 181 -12.04 -10.83 4.18
CA SER A 181 -11.55 -9.45 4.08
C SER A 181 -10.31 -9.30 3.22
N PHE A 182 -10.11 -8.12 2.65
CA PHE A 182 -8.80 -7.61 2.21
C PHE A 182 -8.26 -6.62 3.23
N LEU A 183 -6.96 -6.29 3.16
CA LEU A 183 -6.31 -5.39 4.11
C LEU A 183 -6.14 -3.99 3.52
N ASN A 184 -6.71 -2.95 4.15
CA ASN A 184 -6.33 -1.57 3.90
C ASN A 184 -5.25 -1.13 4.90
N VAL A 185 -4.10 -0.68 4.37
CA VAL A 185 -2.90 -0.34 5.12
C VAL A 185 -2.53 1.12 4.87
N ASP A 186 -2.47 1.91 5.93
CA ASP A 186 -1.98 3.28 5.88
C ASP A 186 -0.70 3.42 6.71
N VAL A 187 0.35 3.96 6.09
CA VAL A 187 1.64 4.25 6.71
C VAL A 187 1.68 5.71 7.18
N PRO A 188 2.09 6.01 8.43
CA PRO A 188 2.10 7.37 8.96
C PRO A 188 3.16 8.24 8.27
N THR A 189 2.98 9.56 8.35
CA THR A 189 3.86 10.55 7.69
C THR A 189 5.33 10.39 8.07
N ASP A 190 5.61 10.23 9.38
CA ASP A 190 6.94 9.98 9.92
C ASP A 190 7.24 8.47 9.92
N VAL A 191 7.58 7.96 8.74
CA VAL A 191 7.86 6.53 8.53
C VAL A 191 9.01 6.03 9.40
N PRO A 192 10.18 6.70 9.51
CA PRO A 192 11.29 6.20 10.32
C PRO A 192 10.95 5.99 11.80
N ASN A 193 10.06 6.80 12.37
CA ASN A 193 9.69 6.74 13.78
C ASN A 193 8.32 6.09 14.03
N HIS A 194 7.82 5.29 13.09
CA HIS A 194 6.55 4.58 13.26
C HIS A 194 6.57 3.66 14.50
N LYS A 195 5.43 3.54 15.19
CA LYS A 195 5.28 2.77 16.43
C LYS A 195 5.03 1.28 16.21
N GLY A 196 5.23 0.78 14.98
CA GLY A 196 4.86 -0.57 14.54
C GLY A 196 3.46 -0.63 13.92
N PHE A 197 2.93 -1.85 13.82
CA PHE A 197 1.62 -2.14 13.23
C PHE A 197 0.51 -2.14 14.30
N LYS A 198 -0.67 -1.61 13.96
CA LYS A 198 -1.89 -1.71 14.78
C LYS A 198 -3.06 -2.18 13.91
N ILE A 199 -3.76 -3.24 14.35
CA ILE A 199 -5.03 -3.64 13.75
C ILE A 199 -6.10 -2.62 14.16
N THR A 200 -6.88 -2.15 13.20
CA THR A 200 -7.84 -1.05 13.38
C THR A 200 -9.19 -1.40 12.76
N LYS A 201 -10.21 -0.61 13.13
CA LYS A 201 -11.50 -0.59 12.46
C LYS A 201 -11.58 0.61 11.53
N GLN A 202 -12.36 0.50 10.46
CA GLN A 202 -12.64 1.63 9.59
C GLN A 202 -13.34 2.75 10.39
N GLY A 203 -12.75 3.94 10.42
CA GLY A 203 -13.36 5.13 11.01
C GLY A 203 -14.39 5.79 10.07
N LYS A 204 -14.74 7.04 10.37
CA LYS A 204 -15.60 7.87 9.52
C LYS A 204 -14.88 9.08 8.96
N HIS A 205 -13.57 9.16 9.19
CA HIS A 205 -12.76 10.27 8.74
C HIS A 205 -12.94 10.54 7.24
N MET A 206 -13.25 11.79 6.92
CA MET A 206 -13.31 12.28 5.55
C MET A 206 -13.10 13.79 5.53
N THR A 207 -12.29 14.25 4.59
CA THR A 207 -12.24 15.69 4.28
C THR A 207 -13.53 16.11 3.58
N LYS A 208 -14.19 17.18 4.05
CA LYS A 208 -15.41 17.67 3.41
C LYS A 208 -15.10 18.20 2.00
N ILE A 209 -15.87 17.73 1.03
CA ILE A 209 -15.71 18.11 -0.38
C ILE A 209 -16.92 18.95 -0.79
N GLY A 210 -16.68 20.18 -1.21
CA GLY A 210 -17.67 21.11 -1.72
C GLY A 210 -17.59 21.29 -3.23
N TRP A 211 -18.37 22.25 -3.73
CA TRP A 211 -18.39 22.67 -5.13
C TRP A 211 -18.23 24.19 -5.19
N THR A 212 -17.46 24.67 -6.16
CA THR A 212 -17.42 26.08 -6.52
C THR A 212 -17.60 26.24 -8.03
N ARG A 213 -18.23 27.34 -8.45
CA ARG A 213 -18.37 27.66 -9.88
C ARG A 213 -16.99 28.01 -10.44
N THR A 214 -16.71 27.58 -11.67
CA THR A 214 -15.48 27.90 -12.40
C THR A 214 -15.83 28.36 -13.81
N HIS A 215 -14.91 29.08 -14.45
CA HIS A 215 -14.98 29.43 -15.88
C HIS A 215 -13.96 28.65 -16.71
N SER A 216 -13.04 27.94 -16.07
CA SER A 216 -12.07 27.08 -16.73
C SER A 216 -12.56 25.64 -16.81
N SER A 217 -12.37 25.02 -17.97
CA SER A 217 -12.57 23.59 -18.22
C SER A 217 -11.35 22.74 -17.84
N MET A 218 -10.26 23.37 -17.37
CA MET A 218 -9.08 22.63 -16.94
C MET A 218 -9.42 21.80 -15.69
N PRO A 219 -8.89 20.56 -15.58
CA PRO A 219 -8.99 19.77 -14.36
C PRO A 219 -8.45 20.58 -13.19
N ALA A 220 -9.03 20.38 -11.99
CA ALA A 220 -8.41 20.93 -10.79
C ALA A 220 -7.01 20.33 -10.66
N THR A 221 -5.97 21.15 -10.79
CA THR A 221 -4.56 20.79 -10.56
C THR A 221 -4.36 20.23 -9.15
N GLU A 222 -5.19 20.65 -8.20
CA GLU A 222 -5.36 20.03 -6.89
C GLU A 222 -6.31 18.82 -6.98
N SER A 223 -5.88 17.76 -7.64
CA SER A 223 -6.54 16.47 -7.50
C SER A 223 -6.36 15.95 -6.06
N TYR A 224 -7.37 15.21 -5.62
CA TYR A 224 -7.46 14.57 -4.32
C TYR A 224 -6.14 13.80 -4.03
N GLN A 225 -5.38 14.31 -3.08
CA GLN A 225 -4.18 13.71 -2.47
C GLN A 225 -2.89 13.57 -3.31
N THR A 226 -2.91 13.46 -4.64
CA THR A 226 -1.68 13.31 -5.46
C THR A 226 -0.98 14.61 -5.86
N ALA A 227 -1.60 15.78 -5.68
CA ALA A 227 -1.14 17.03 -6.30
C ALA A 227 0.15 17.68 -5.74
N ASN A 228 0.88 17.11 -4.77
CA ASN A 228 1.96 17.85 -4.10
C ASN A 228 3.24 17.05 -3.82
N ILE A 229 3.80 16.40 -4.84
CA ILE A 229 5.20 15.93 -4.76
C ILE A 229 6.19 17.01 -5.21
N ASN A 230 5.81 17.88 -6.15
CA ASN A 230 6.72 18.89 -6.67
C ASN A 230 6.34 20.26 -6.11
N GLY A 231 7.12 20.74 -5.14
CA GLY A 231 7.10 22.12 -4.64
C GLY A 231 7.59 23.17 -5.66
N THR A 232 7.27 23.00 -6.94
CA THR A 232 7.30 24.07 -7.92
C THR A 232 5.86 24.44 -8.19
N THR A 233 5.47 25.61 -7.70
CA THR A 233 4.36 26.40 -8.24
C THR A 233 4.56 26.46 -9.75
N LEU A 234 3.93 25.54 -10.49
CA LEU A 234 3.66 25.77 -11.89
C LEU A 234 2.71 26.94 -11.86
N VAL A 235 3.25 28.12 -12.13
CA VAL A 235 2.47 29.32 -12.40
C VAL A 235 1.49 28.92 -13.49
N ASP A 236 0.20 28.89 -13.14
CA ASP A 236 -0.89 28.65 -14.06
C ASP A 236 -0.68 29.57 -15.26
N THR A 237 -0.17 29.01 -16.35
CA THR A 237 -0.14 29.74 -17.61
C THR A 237 -1.52 29.53 -18.17
N GLU A 238 -2.41 30.46 -17.83
CA GLU A 238 -3.77 30.55 -18.38
C GLU A 238 -3.69 30.62 -19.91
N MET A 239 -3.68 29.47 -20.58
CA MET A 239 -4.07 29.41 -21.97
C MET A 239 -5.59 29.36 -22.02
N ASP A 240 -6.13 30.55 -22.21
CA ASP A 240 -7.54 30.85 -22.37
C ASP A 240 -8.05 30.24 -23.68
N ILE A 241 -8.55 29.01 -23.64
CA ILE A 241 -9.34 28.44 -24.74
C ILE A 241 -10.79 28.83 -24.49
N SER A 242 -11.09 30.10 -24.75
CA SER A 242 -12.43 30.66 -24.72
C SER A 242 -13.27 30.10 -25.88
N ILE A 243 -13.93 28.97 -25.66
CA ILE A 243 -15.09 28.57 -26.47
C ILE A 243 -16.34 28.91 -25.66
N PRO A 244 -17.18 29.86 -26.10
CA PRO A 244 -18.36 30.26 -25.35
C PRO A 244 -19.45 29.20 -25.54
N PHE A 245 -19.55 28.23 -24.63
CA PHE A 245 -20.81 27.52 -24.42
C PHE A 245 -21.70 28.41 -23.55
N GLN A 246 -22.44 29.31 -24.19
CA GLN A 246 -23.18 30.42 -23.57
C GLN A 246 -24.21 29.98 -22.50
N ASP A 247 -24.52 28.68 -22.41
CA ASP A 247 -25.50 28.08 -21.47
C ASP A 247 -24.93 27.03 -20.50
N GLN A 248 -23.59 26.84 -20.43
CA GLN A 248 -23.01 25.82 -19.55
C GLN A 248 -22.48 26.41 -18.23
N LEU A 249 -22.89 25.81 -17.10
CA LEU A 249 -22.34 26.09 -15.78
C LEU A 249 -21.25 25.06 -15.46
N LEU A 250 -20.01 25.52 -15.31
CA LEU A 250 -18.90 24.66 -14.90
C LEU A 250 -18.69 24.77 -13.38
N PHE A 251 -18.39 23.63 -12.76
CA PHE A 251 -18.09 23.54 -11.33
C PHE A 251 -16.85 22.68 -11.11
N LYS A 252 -16.07 23.03 -10.09
CA LYS A 252 -14.93 22.22 -9.62
C LYS A 252 -15.10 21.85 -8.15
N ARG A 253 -14.49 20.73 -7.75
CA ARG A 253 -14.42 20.32 -6.34
C ARG A 253 -13.50 21.26 -5.57
N VAL A 254 -13.84 21.51 -4.31
CA VAL A 254 -13.00 22.23 -3.36
C VAL A 254 -12.95 21.46 -2.04
N LEU A 255 -11.76 21.33 -1.47
CA LEU A 255 -11.58 20.70 -0.17
C LEU A 255 -11.82 21.74 0.92
N HIS A 256 -12.86 21.52 1.73
CA HIS A 256 -13.05 22.27 2.95
C HIS A 256 -12.24 21.57 4.05
N ARG A 257 -11.11 22.17 4.43
CA ARG A 257 -10.33 21.79 5.63
C ARG A 257 -11.09 22.14 6.92
N THR A 258 -12.34 21.74 7.03
CA THR A 258 -13.05 21.71 8.32
C THR A 258 -12.82 20.33 8.91
N SER A 259 -12.04 20.26 9.98
CA SER A 259 -11.87 19.04 10.76
C SER A 259 -13.22 18.62 11.35
N TYR A 260 -13.63 17.37 11.10
CA TYR A 260 -14.66 16.76 11.93
C TYR A 260 -14.13 16.69 13.36
N ASN A 261 -14.78 17.42 14.27
CA ASN A 261 -14.58 17.32 15.73
C ASN A 261 -15.52 16.24 16.29
N GLU A 262 -15.65 15.09 15.63
CA GLU A 262 -16.23 13.92 16.29
C GLU A 262 -15.09 13.18 16.98
N LYS A 263 -15.26 12.91 18.27
CA LYS A 263 -14.38 12.01 19.01
C LYS A 263 -14.55 10.61 18.40
N GLU A 264 -13.75 10.31 17.39
CA GLU A 264 -13.60 8.94 16.92
C GLU A 264 -12.91 8.11 18.00
N ASP A 265 -13.27 6.83 18.06
CA ASP A 265 -12.65 5.85 18.96
C ASP A 265 -11.16 5.70 18.63
N ASP A 266 -10.33 5.47 19.66
CA ASP A 266 -8.86 5.35 19.55
C ASP A 266 -8.42 4.11 18.73
N ASP A 267 -9.36 3.20 18.47
CA ASP A 267 -9.16 1.99 17.67
C ASP A 267 -9.55 2.13 16.19
N THR A 268 -9.92 3.35 15.76
CA THR A 268 -10.11 3.67 14.35
C THR A 268 -8.79 3.87 13.62
N ASP A 269 -8.80 3.55 12.33
CA ASP A 269 -7.68 3.70 11.40
C ASP A 269 -7.06 5.10 11.44
N TYR A 270 -7.86 6.15 11.27
CA TYR A 270 -7.34 7.52 11.20
C TYR A 270 -6.69 8.00 12.52
N GLN A 271 -7.24 7.62 13.68
CA GLN A 271 -6.67 8.00 14.98
C GLN A 271 -5.37 7.24 15.28
N ALA A 272 -5.31 5.95 14.94
CA ALA A 272 -4.10 5.15 15.05
C ALA A 272 -2.98 5.67 14.13
N LEU A 273 -3.34 6.03 12.89
CA LEU A 273 -2.42 6.62 11.92
C LEU A 273 -1.83 7.94 12.42
N LYS A 274 -2.67 8.86 12.92
CA LYS A 274 -2.23 10.11 13.56
C LYS A 274 -1.38 9.87 14.81
N SER A 275 -1.63 8.77 15.51
CA SER A 275 -0.83 8.34 16.66
C SER A 275 0.52 7.72 16.27
N GLY A 276 0.82 7.58 14.97
CA GLY A 276 2.10 7.11 14.45
C GLY A 276 2.19 5.60 14.25
N TYR A 277 1.06 4.88 14.19
CA TYR A 277 1.04 3.46 13.84
C TYR A 277 0.87 3.26 12.33
N ILE A 278 1.45 2.20 11.79
CA ILE A 278 1.03 1.64 10.51
C ILE A 278 -0.28 0.90 10.78
N THR A 279 -1.35 1.28 10.11
CA THR A 279 -2.67 0.70 10.34
C THR A 279 -2.88 -0.54 9.49
N ILE A 280 -3.63 -1.51 10.02
CA ILE A 280 -4.11 -2.66 9.26
C ILE A 280 -5.61 -2.74 9.52
N THR A 281 -6.41 -2.34 8.54
CA THR A 281 -7.87 -2.33 8.61
C THR A 281 -8.43 -3.40 7.70
N PRO A 282 -8.91 -4.54 8.23
CA PRO A 282 -9.61 -5.53 7.43
C PRO A 282 -10.93 -4.96 6.90
N LEU A 283 -11.17 -5.06 5.59
CA LEU A 283 -12.37 -4.57 4.91
C LEU A 283 -13.01 -5.69 4.08
N GLY A 284 -14.34 -5.76 4.07
CA GLY A 284 -15.12 -6.63 3.17
C GLY A 284 -15.41 -5.96 1.82
N ALA A 285 -16.06 -6.69 0.90
CA ALA A 285 -16.49 -6.14 -0.38
C ALA A 285 -17.51 -5.00 -0.19
N LEU A 286 -18.47 -5.20 0.71
CA LEU A 286 -19.46 -4.23 1.14
C LEU A 286 -19.33 -3.96 2.65
N SER A 287 -20.11 -2.99 3.15
CA SER A 287 -20.17 -2.71 4.59
C SER A 287 -20.63 -3.93 5.39
N LEU A 288 -20.31 -3.95 6.69
CA LEU A 288 -20.58 -5.00 7.70
C LEU A 288 -21.97 -5.66 7.75
N THR A 289 -22.95 -5.26 6.93
CA THR A 289 -24.22 -5.97 6.78
C THR A 289 -24.00 -7.45 6.38
N GLU A 290 -22.96 -7.75 5.60
CA GLU A 290 -22.59 -9.14 5.25
C GLU A 290 -22.00 -9.94 6.44
N LEU A 291 -21.52 -9.27 7.49
CA LEU A 291 -20.98 -9.90 8.70
C LEU A 291 -22.03 -10.05 9.81
N LEU A 292 -23.21 -9.45 9.65
CA LEU A 292 -24.30 -9.44 10.65
C LEU A 292 -25.37 -10.52 10.40
N GLU A 293 -25.39 -11.19 9.25
CA GLU A 293 -26.32 -12.32 8.98
C GLU A 293 -25.91 -13.65 9.64
N TRP A 294 -24.96 -13.64 10.58
CA TRP A 294 -24.65 -14.79 11.43
C TRP A 294 -24.84 -14.45 12.91
N ARG A 295 -26.11 -14.31 13.32
CA ARG A 295 -26.61 -14.75 14.63
C ARG A 295 -28.13 -14.50 14.72
N GLU A 296 -28.92 -15.53 14.44
CA GLU A 296 -30.33 -15.55 14.88
C GLU A 296 -30.64 -16.53 16.00
N ASP A 297 -29.79 -17.51 16.34
CA ASP A 297 -30.11 -18.44 17.43
C ASP A 297 -28.94 -18.72 18.39
N GLY A 298 -29.15 -18.36 19.67
CA GLY A 298 -28.53 -19.08 20.78
C GLY A 298 -27.38 -18.39 21.51
N LEU A 299 -27.73 -17.67 22.58
CA LEU A 299 -26.83 -17.45 23.72
C LEU A 299 -26.26 -18.78 24.25
N LYS A 300 -24.99 -19.07 23.93
CA LYS A 300 -23.94 -19.59 24.84
C LYS A 300 -22.61 -19.77 24.08
N PRO A 301 -21.46 -19.51 24.73
CA PRO A 301 -20.16 -19.75 24.11
C PRO A 301 -19.90 -21.26 24.05
N ALA A 302 -19.73 -21.80 22.85
CA ALA A 302 -19.04 -23.08 22.69
C ALA A 302 -17.54 -22.81 22.85
N HIS A 303 -16.96 -23.49 23.83
CA HIS A 303 -15.55 -23.54 24.22
C HIS A 303 -14.51 -22.98 23.23
N GLY A 304 -13.82 -21.93 23.69
CA GLY A 304 -12.36 -21.84 23.77
C GLY A 304 -11.56 -22.13 22.52
N GLU A 305 -11.18 -21.08 21.80
CA GLU A 305 -9.78 -20.69 21.61
C GLU A 305 -9.73 -19.27 21.02
N GLU A 306 -9.21 -18.32 21.79
CA GLU A 306 -8.86 -16.98 21.32
C GLU A 306 -7.69 -17.12 20.32
N VAL A 307 -7.98 -17.09 19.02
CA VAL A 307 -6.95 -16.89 18.00
C VAL A 307 -6.57 -15.40 18.01
N SER A 308 -5.68 -15.08 18.94
CA SER A 308 -5.11 -13.75 19.14
C SER A 308 -4.02 -13.45 18.10
N LEU A 309 -4.33 -12.58 17.13
CA LEU A 309 -3.35 -11.92 16.25
C LEU A 309 -2.37 -10.99 17.02
N VAL A 310 -2.48 -10.88 18.35
CA VAL A 310 -1.67 -9.99 19.21
C VAL A 310 -0.33 -10.62 19.63
N LYS A 311 -0.04 -11.88 19.28
CA LYS A 311 1.23 -12.53 19.68
C LYS A 311 2.46 -12.18 18.81
N LEU A 312 2.32 -11.51 17.67
CA LEU A 312 3.48 -11.17 16.82
C LEU A 312 4.25 -9.90 17.25
N GLY A 313 3.69 -9.03 18.10
CA GLY A 313 4.31 -7.76 18.48
C GLY A 313 5.21 -7.77 19.73
N ARG A 314 5.21 -8.83 20.54
CA ARG A 314 5.89 -8.83 21.86
C ARG A 314 6.99 -9.87 22.05
N LYS A 315 7.19 -10.81 21.12
CA LYS A 315 8.12 -11.95 21.33
C LYS A 315 9.49 -11.82 20.67
N ARG A 316 9.80 -10.72 19.96
CA ARG A 316 11.16 -10.47 19.42
C ARG A 316 11.86 -9.22 19.95
N ALA A 317 11.20 -8.41 20.78
CA ALA A 317 11.82 -7.26 21.45
C ALA A 317 12.45 -7.57 22.82
N LYS A 318 12.28 -8.79 23.36
CA LYS A 318 12.87 -9.21 24.65
C LYS A 318 14.11 -10.10 24.54
N ASP A 319 14.35 -10.71 23.39
CA ASP A 319 15.47 -11.64 23.19
C ASP A 319 16.71 -10.97 22.54
N GLY A 320 16.61 -9.69 22.15
CA GLY A 320 17.74 -8.89 21.61
C GLY A 320 18.43 -7.96 22.62
N LEU A 321 18.02 -7.98 23.89
CA LEU A 321 18.53 -7.05 24.93
C LEU A 321 19.03 -7.76 26.21
N ARG A 322 19.27 -9.08 26.11
CA ARG A 322 19.77 -9.91 27.22
C ARG A 322 21.04 -10.66 26.86
N GLU A 323 21.98 -9.99 26.20
CA GLU A 323 23.33 -10.53 26.04
C GLU A 323 24.43 -9.45 26.09
N ILE A 324 24.25 -8.40 26.90
CA ILE A 324 25.36 -7.51 27.31
C ILE A 324 25.12 -7.08 28.76
N ARG A 325 25.29 -7.99 29.72
CA ARG A 325 25.61 -7.68 31.13
C ARG A 325 25.78 -8.98 31.92
N GLY A 326 27.02 -9.27 32.31
CA GLY A 326 27.32 -10.22 33.39
C GLY A 326 28.20 -11.38 32.97
N GLY A 327 29.52 -11.22 33.09
CA GLY A 327 30.45 -12.31 32.83
C GLY A 327 31.91 -11.98 33.12
N GLY A 328 32.19 -11.24 34.20
CA GLY A 328 33.56 -11.10 34.66
C GLY A 328 34.08 -12.42 35.22
N ARG A 329 35.09 -13.01 34.57
CA ARG A 329 36.16 -13.74 35.27
C ARG A 329 37.41 -13.88 34.38
N ARG A 330 38.53 -13.41 34.95
CA ARG A 330 39.91 -13.42 34.45
C ARG A 330 40.34 -14.81 33.95
N PHE A 331 41.03 -14.84 32.82
CA PHE A 331 42.17 -15.75 32.61
C PHE A 331 43.33 -15.01 31.94
N LYS A 332 44.53 -15.25 32.46
CA LYS A 332 45.83 -14.69 32.06
C LYS A 332 46.30 -15.33 30.75
N GLY A 333 47.05 -14.58 29.92
CA GLY A 333 47.94 -15.18 28.91
C GLY A 333 48.39 -14.23 27.81
N ASN A 334 49.69 -13.94 27.77
CA ASN A 334 50.43 -13.16 26.78
C ASN A 334 50.11 -13.50 25.30
N TRP A 335 50.25 -12.56 24.37
CA TRP A 335 51.41 -12.43 23.46
C TRP A 335 51.26 -11.28 22.44
N ARG A 336 52.43 -10.83 21.99
CA ARG A 336 52.78 -9.58 21.28
C ARG A 336 52.45 -9.55 19.77
N GLY A 337 52.38 -8.32 19.25
CA GLY A 337 52.79 -7.93 17.89
C GLY A 337 51.62 -7.66 16.94
N ARG A 338 51.63 -6.69 16.04
CA ARG A 338 52.62 -5.70 15.60
C ARG A 338 51.82 -4.69 14.76
N ILE A 339 51.97 -3.39 15.03
CA ILE A 339 51.43 -2.29 14.22
C ILE A 339 52.44 -2.06 13.09
N GLU A 340 51.97 -2.00 11.84
CA GLU A 340 52.69 -1.35 10.75
C GLU A 340 51.78 -0.30 10.10
N GLU A 341 52.11 0.96 10.40
CA GLU A 341 51.83 2.13 9.58
C GLU A 341 52.50 1.99 8.22
N LYS A 342 51.80 2.39 7.15
CA LYS A 342 52.44 2.94 5.95
C LYS A 342 51.68 4.16 5.48
N GLU A 343 52.22 5.32 5.82
CA GLU A 343 52.15 6.52 4.98
C GLU A 343 52.93 6.28 3.67
N THR A 344 52.50 6.89 2.56
CA THR A 344 53.26 7.97 1.91
C THR A 344 52.57 8.52 0.65
N LYS A 345 52.50 9.87 0.59
CA LYS A 345 52.70 10.79 -0.56
C LYS A 345 51.78 10.64 -1.79
N GLY A 346 51.07 11.65 -2.29
CA GLY A 346 51.40 13.07 -2.43
C GLY A 346 51.96 13.33 -3.83
N LEU A 347 51.20 14.02 -4.71
CA LEU A 347 51.67 14.70 -5.91
C LEU A 347 50.58 15.65 -6.45
N LEU A 348 50.94 16.95 -6.38
CA LEU A 348 50.53 18.15 -7.15
C LEU A 348 49.06 18.46 -7.42
#